data_AF-A0A819STA2-F1
#
_entry.id   AF-A0A819STA2-F1
#
_cell.length_a   1.000
_cell.length_b   1.000
_cell.length_c   1.000
_cell.angle_alpha   90.00
_cell.angle_beta   90.00
_cell.angle_gamma   90.00
#
_symmetry.space_group_name_H-M   'P 1'
#
loop_
_entity.id
_entity.type
_entity.pdbx_description
1 polymer ?
#
loop_
_entity_poly.entity_id
_entity_poly.type
_entity_poly.pdbx_seq_one_letter_code
_entity_poly.pdbx_strand_id
1 'polypeptide(L)'
;MEIERIRFYKTTSGGNGIGDTNIATRMIALRSNANGKFACAENAGKNPLIANRDAVSGWETFELISLDGNNVALKSCANEKYVCADNYGNSELVANRTSVDSWETFDLVQH
;
A
#
# COMPACT_ATOMS: atom_id res chain seq x y z
N MET A 1 -15.77 -11.07 23.05
CA MET A 1 -15.25 -9.72 22.76
C MET A 1 -14.49 -9.85 21.46
N GLU A 2 -15.16 -9.64 20.33
CA GLU A 2 -14.62 -9.99 19.02
C GLU A 2 -13.82 -8.81 18.47
N ILE A 3 -12.55 -9.06 18.15
CA ILE A 3 -11.66 -8.06 17.58
C ILE A 3 -12.15 -7.86 16.14
N GLU A 4 -12.63 -6.66 15.82
CA GLU A 4 -13.12 -6.34 14.48
C GLU A 4 -11.98 -6.51 13.46
N ARG A 5 -12.00 -7.64 12.77
CA ARG A 5 -11.12 -7.91 11.62
C ARG A 5 -11.50 -6.91 10.54
N ILE A 6 -10.49 -6.25 9.97
CA ILE A 6 -10.62 -5.39 8.78
C ILE A 6 -11.36 -6.22 7.70
N ARG A 7 -12.64 -5.90 7.45
CA ARG A 7 -13.42 -6.52 6.37
C ARG A 7 -13.06 -5.81 5.07
N PHE A 8 -12.34 -6.50 4.20
CA PHE A 8 -12.10 -6.02 2.85
C PHE A 8 -13.35 -6.24 2.00
N TYR A 9 -13.92 -5.17 1.44
CA TYR A 9 -14.95 -5.25 0.42
C TYR A 9 -14.28 -5.29 -0.97
N LYS A 10 -14.66 -6.26 -1.80
CA LYS A 10 -14.24 -6.37 -3.20
C LYS A 10 -14.81 -5.17 -3.96
N THR A 11 -13.97 -4.25 -4.44
CA THR A 11 -14.40 -3.28 -5.45
C THR A 11 -14.09 -3.89 -6.82
N THR A 12 -15.09 -4.42 -7.48
CA THR A 12 -14.96 -4.77 -8.90
C THR A 12 -14.87 -3.47 -9.69
N SER A 13 -13.68 -3.05 -10.11
CA SER A 13 -13.54 -2.09 -11.20
C SER A 13 -14.02 -2.79 -12.48
N GLY A 14 -15.06 -2.24 -13.10
CA GLY A 14 -15.63 -2.75 -14.34
C GLY A 14 -14.63 -2.64 -15.47
N GLY A 15 -14.23 -3.77 -16.06
CA GLY A 15 -13.44 -3.83 -17.27
C GLY A 15 -14.34 -3.82 -18.51
N ASN A 16 -14.17 -2.82 -19.39
CA ASN A 16 -14.57 -2.96 -20.78
C ASN A 16 -13.47 -3.74 -21.53
N GLY A 17 -13.64 -5.06 -21.58
CA GLY A 17 -13.13 -5.98 -22.60
C GLY A 17 -11.63 -6.00 -22.92
N ILE A 18 -10.84 -6.80 -22.20
CA ILE A 18 -9.76 -7.67 -22.72
C ILE A 18 -9.58 -8.82 -21.70
N GLY A 19 -9.43 -10.07 -22.15
CA GLY A 19 -9.52 -11.28 -21.31
C GLY A 19 -8.54 -11.35 -20.12
N ASP A 20 -9.04 -11.82 -18.98
CA ASP A 20 -8.34 -12.21 -17.74
C ASP A 20 -7.07 -11.42 -17.37
N THR A 21 -7.26 -10.23 -16.81
CA THR A 21 -6.29 -9.66 -15.86
C THR A 21 -7.05 -8.78 -14.87
N ASN A 22 -7.89 -9.41 -14.05
CA ASN A 22 -8.47 -8.75 -12.87
C ASN A 22 -7.33 -8.54 -11.86
N ILE A 23 -6.46 -7.55 -12.11
CA ILE A 23 -5.58 -7.02 -11.07
C ILE A 23 -6.52 -6.36 -10.08
N ALA A 24 -7.02 -7.15 -9.13
CA ALA A 24 -7.90 -6.68 -8.08
C ALA A 24 -7.10 -5.70 -7.24
N THR A 25 -7.18 -4.42 -7.58
CA THR A 25 -6.56 -3.38 -6.77
C THR A 25 -7.39 -3.19 -5.51
N ARG A 26 -6.73 -3.27 -4.37
CA ARG A 26 -7.39 -3.24 -3.06
C ARG A 26 -6.87 -2.06 -2.27
N MET A 27 -7.76 -1.13 -1.91
CA MET A 27 -7.40 -0.02 -1.03
C MET A 27 -7.18 -0.53 0.39
N ILE A 28 -6.04 -0.21 0.97
CA ILE A 28 -5.63 -0.62 2.30
C ILE A 28 -5.05 0.57 3.09
N ALA A 29 -4.95 0.40 4.40
CA ALA A 29 -4.15 1.24 5.27
C ALA A 29 -3.19 0.36 6.08
N LEU A 30 -1.98 0.87 6.34
CA LEU A 30 -0.98 0.16 7.13
C LEU A 30 -1.06 0.65 8.57
N ARG A 31 -1.42 -0.23 9.50
CA ARG A 31 -1.44 0.08 10.94
C ARG A 31 -0.19 -0.45 11.61
N SER A 32 0.51 0.42 12.33
CA SER A 32 1.62 0.00 13.17
C SER A 32 1.08 -0.63 14.45
N ASN A 33 1.46 -1.88 14.71
CA ASN A 33 1.13 -2.54 15.97
C ASN A 33 1.92 -1.97 17.16
N ALA A 34 3.04 -1.29 16.92
CA ALA A 34 3.88 -0.73 17.98
C ALA A 34 3.21 0.48 18.67
N ASN A 35 2.45 1.29 17.94
CA ASN A 35 1.82 2.50 18.48
C ASN A 35 0.33 2.64 18.13
N GLY A 36 -0.24 1.70 17.38
CA GLY A 36 -1.64 1.68 16.99
C GLY A 36 -2.03 2.69 15.90
N LYS A 37 -1.07 3.47 15.37
CA LYS A 37 -1.29 4.55 14.39
C LYS A 37 -1.14 4.06 12.94
N PHE A 38 -1.69 4.83 12.01
CA PHE A 38 -1.63 4.55 10.58
C PHE A 38 -0.42 5.21 9.90
N ALA A 39 0.22 4.48 8.99
CA ALA A 39 1.30 4.98 8.15
C ALA A 39 0.76 6.02 7.16
N CYS A 40 1.41 7.17 7.11
CA CYS A 40 1.06 8.30 6.27
C CYS A 40 2.16 8.56 5.26
N ALA A 41 1.79 8.77 4.00
CA ALA A 41 2.66 9.32 2.97
C ALA A 41 2.79 10.84 3.12
N GLU A 42 3.49 11.27 4.16
CA GLU A 42 3.66 12.68 4.52
C GLU A 42 4.25 13.52 3.39
N ASN A 43 3.88 14.80 3.36
CA ASN A 43 4.34 15.76 2.35
C ASN A 43 4.13 15.26 0.91
N ALA A 44 2.96 14.64 0.67
CA ALA A 44 2.63 13.96 -0.59
C ALA A 44 3.70 12.93 -1.00
N GLY A 45 4.11 12.07 -0.06
CA GLY A 45 5.07 10.98 -0.26
C GLY A 45 6.51 11.41 -0.57
N LYS A 46 6.86 12.69 -0.37
CA LYS A 46 8.26 13.15 -0.45
C LYS A 46 9.07 12.79 0.78
N ASN A 47 8.38 12.53 1.89
CA ASN A 47 8.99 12.12 3.14
C ASN A 47 8.82 10.61 3.35
N PRO A 48 9.60 10.02 4.26
CA PRO A 48 9.37 8.67 4.75
C PRO A 48 7.91 8.41 5.14
N LEU A 49 7.47 7.16 5.00
CA LEU A 49 6.21 6.72 5.56
C LEU A 49 6.31 6.73 7.08
N ILE A 50 5.44 7.51 7.74
CA ILE A 50 5.45 7.66 9.20
C ILE A 50 4.11 7.19 9.76
N ALA A 51 4.15 6.28 10.74
CA ALA A 51 2.96 5.86 11.48
C ALA A 51 2.59 6.88 12.58
N ASN A 52 1.99 8.01 12.20
CA ASN A 52 1.65 9.11 13.09
C ASN A 52 0.17 9.55 13.04
N ARG A 53 -0.71 8.83 12.34
CA ARG A 53 -2.11 9.22 12.16
C ARG A 53 -3.07 8.37 12.97
N ASP A 54 -4.08 8.99 13.56
CA ASP A 54 -5.09 8.31 14.39
C ASP A 54 -6.29 7.80 13.58
N ALA A 55 -6.46 8.28 12.34
CA ALA A 55 -7.52 7.86 11.43
C ALA A 55 -6.99 7.73 9.99
N VAL A 56 -7.67 6.91 9.19
CA VAL A 56 -7.37 6.72 7.76
C VAL A 56 -8.12 7.77 6.94
N SER A 57 -7.39 8.48 6.09
CA SER A 57 -7.89 9.38 5.07
C SER A 57 -7.06 9.20 3.79
N GLY A 58 -6.96 10.23 2.93
CA GLY A 58 -6.26 10.09 1.65
C GLY A 58 -4.78 9.75 1.78
N TRP A 59 -4.06 10.32 2.76
CA TRP A 59 -2.61 10.13 2.87
C TRP A 59 -2.18 8.82 3.54
N GLU A 60 -3.11 8.19 4.26
CA GLU A 60 -2.93 6.90 4.91
C GLU A 60 -3.48 5.74 4.07
N THR A 61 -4.05 6.04 2.90
CA THR A 61 -4.60 5.05 1.97
C THR A 61 -3.56 4.69 0.91
N PHE A 62 -3.41 3.39 0.70
CA PHE A 62 -2.54 2.81 -0.32
C PHE A 62 -3.34 1.82 -1.16
N GLU A 63 -3.10 1.84 -2.47
CA GLU A 63 -3.55 0.80 -3.38
C GLU A 63 -2.56 -0.38 -3.28
N LEU A 64 -3.07 -1.52 -2.83
CA LEU A 64 -2.37 -2.80 -2.87
C LEU A 64 -2.57 -3.42 -4.25
N ILE A 65 -1.47 -3.52 -4.99
CA ILE A 65 -1.45 -4.04 -6.35
C ILE A 65 -0.79 -5.41 -6.30
N SER A 66 -1.58 -6.45 -6.57
CA SER A 66 -1.05 -7.81 -6.72
C SER A 66 -0.21 -7.90 -7.98
N LEU A 67 1.02 -8.39 -7.83
CA LEU A 67 1.91 -8.74 -8.93
C LEU A 67 1.80 -10.26 -9.16
N ASP A 68 2.91 -10.91 -9.52
CA ASP A 68 3.03 -12.35 -9.64
C ASP A 68 3.29 -13.04 -8.27
N GLY A 69 2.65 -14.20 -8.05
CA GLY A 69 2.84 -14.98 -6.83
C GLY A 69 2.35 -14.24 -5.56
N ASN A 70 3.24 -14.14 -4.56
CA ASN A 70 2.98 -13.42 -3.31
C ASN A 70 3.53 -11.97 -3.32
N ASN A 71 4.02 -11.51 -4.48
CA ASN A 71 4.56 -10.18 -4.63
C ASN A 71 3.46 -9.14 -4.76
N VAL A 72 3.65 -8.01 -4.10
CA VAL A 72 2.74 -6.86 -4.16
C VAL A 72 3.53 -5.57 -4.31
N ALA A 73 2.90 -4.58 -4.91
CA ALA A 73 3.32 -3.20 -4.86
C ALA A 73 2.33 -2.37 -4.04
N LEU A 74 2.84 -1.32 -3.39
CA LEU A 74 2.03 -0.35 -2.65
C LEU A 74 2.12 0.99 -3.36
N LYS A 75 0.97 1.52 -3.80
CA LYS A 75 0.88 2.85 -4.40
C LYS A 75 0.15 3.80 -3.45
N SER A 76 0.74 4.94 -3.15
CA SER A 76 0.13 5.92 -2.26
C SER A 76 -0.96 6.72 -2.98
N CYS A 77 -2.16 6.82 -2.40
CA CYS A 77 -3.21 7.71 -2.88
C CYS A 77 -2.89 9.20 -2.64
N ALA A 78 -1.84 9.51 -1.86
CA ALA A 78 -1.43 10.89 -1.61
C ALA A 78 -0.81 11.56 -2.84
N ASN A 79 -0.14 10.77 -3.69
CA ASN A 79 0.67 11.30 -4.79
C ASN A 79 0.73 10.39 -6.03
N GLU A 80 0.00 9.27 -6.03
CA GLU A 80 -0.03 8.29 -7.11
C GLU A 80 1.31 7.63 -7.42
N LYS A 81 2.22 7.54 -6.42
CA LYS A 81 3.55 6.93 -6.55
C LYS A 81 3.69 5.65 -5.73
N TYR A 82 4.59 4.79 -6.16
CA TYR A 82 4.93 3.54 -5.50
C TYR A 82 5.89 3.75 -4.32
N VAL A 83 5.65 2.97 -3.27
CA VAL A 83 6.52 2.88 -2.10
C VAL A 83 7.77 2.11 -2.47
N CYS A 84 8.93 2.71 -2.20
CA CYS A 84 10.26 2.19 -2.51
C CYS A 84 11.00 1.81 -1.23
N ALA A 85 11.61 0.62 -1.22
CA ALA A 85 12.60 0.19 -0.25
C ALA A 85 14.02 0.49 -0.75
N ASP A 86 14.39 1.77 -0.72
CA ASP A 86 15.72 2.22 -1.15
C ASP A 86 16.86 1.58 -0.33
N ASN A 87 18.05 1.55 -0.92
CA ASN A 87 19.27 1.04 -0.27
C ASN A 87 19.13 -0.38 0.30
N TYR A 88 18.56 -1.29 -0.50
CA TYR A 88 18.30 -2.69 -0.10
C TYR A 88 17.43 -2.80 1.17
N GLY A 89 16.49 -1.87 1.37
CA GLY A 89 15.64 -1.80 2.55
C GLY A 89 16.34 -1.28 3.82
N ASN A 90 17.57 -0.78 3.71
CA ASN A 90 18.28 -0.16 4.82
C ASN A 90 17.98 1.34 4.96
N SER A 91 17.16 1.89 4.06
CA SER A 91 16.60 3.23 4.16
C SER A 91 15.11 3.18 4.46
N GLU A 92 14.55 4.31 4.88
CA GLU A 92 13.13 4.45 5.16
C GLU A 92 12.29 4.25 3.90
N LEU A 93 11.08 3.74 4.04
CA LEU A 93 10.17 3.55 2.92
C LEU A 93 9.63 4.90 2.43
N VAL A 94 9.75 5.20 1.14
CA VAL A 94 9.30 6.48 0.56
C VAL A 94 8.42 6.23 -0.67
N ALA A 95 7.29 6.92 -0.77
CA ALA A 95 6.40 6.84 -1.93
C ALA A 95 6.85 7.78 -3.07
N ASN A 96 7.99 7.51 -3.70
CA ASN A 96 8.62 8.42 -4.68
C ASN A 96 8.77 7.87 -6.10
N ARG A 97 8.36 6.63 -6.38
CA ARG A 97 8.58 5.94 -7.67
C ARG A 97 7.36 5.99 -8.58
N THR A 98 7.59 6.09 -9.89
CA THR A 98 6.52 6.14 -10.90
C THR A 98 6.24 4.79 -11.55
N SER A 99 7.09 3.79 -11.32
CA SER A 99 7.01 2.44 -11.85
C SER A 99 7.40 1.43 -10.77
N VAL A 100 7.01 0.17 -10.96
CA VAL A 100 7.37 -0.94 -10.07
C VAL A 100 8.55 -1.69 -10.65
N ASP A 101 9.62 -1.80 -9.86
CA ASP A 101 10.76 -2.67 -10.06
C ASP A 101 11.03 -3.46 -8.76
N SER A 102 12.21 -4.08 -8.64
CA SER A 102 12.58 -4.90 -7.49
C SER A 102 12.52 -4.19 -6.14
N TRP A 103 12.60 -2.85 -6.09
CA TRP A 103 12.59 -2.08 -4.84
C TRP A 103 11.19 -1.65 -4.40
N GLU A 104 10.22 -1.70 -5.31
CA GLU A 104 8.81 -1.40 -5.05
C GLU A 104 7.98 -2.68 -4.88
N THR A 105 8.67 -3.83 -4.88
CA THR A 105 8.08 -5.17 -4.74
C THR A 105 8.28 -5.67 -3.32
N PHE A 106 7.19 -6.11 -2.70
CA PHE A 106 7.16 -6.61 -1.32
C PHE A 106 6.45 -7.96 -1.27
N ASP A 107 6.84 -8.81 -0.32
CA ASP A 107 6.09 -10.02 0.00
C ASP A 107 4.83 -9.69 0.81
N LEU A 108 3.67 -10.17 0.35
CA LEU A 108 2.44 -10.17 1.16
C LEU A 108 2.41 -11.41 2.06
N VAL A 109 2.85 -11.23 3.30
CA VAL A 109 2.81 -12.29 4.33
C VAL A 109 1.49 -12.21 5.13
N GLN A 110 0.82 -13.36 5.27
CA GLN A 110 -0.38 -13.51 6.11
C GLN A 110 -0.02 -14.38 7.32
N HIS A 111 -0.37 -13.93 8.52
CA HIS A 111 -0.14 -14.62 9.79
C HIS A 111 -1.45 -14.81 10.55
#